data_AF-A0A4P5SHY8-F1
#
_entry.id   AF-A0A4P5SHY8-F1
#
_cell.length_a   1.000
_cell.length_b   1.000
_cell.length_c   1.000
_cell.angle_alpha   90.00
_cell.angle_beta   90.00
_cell.angle_gamma   90.00
#
_symmetry.space_group_name_H-M   'P 1'
#
loop_
_entity.id
_entity.type
_entity.pdbx_description
1 polymer ?
#
loop_
_entity_poly.entity_id
_entity_poly.type
_entity_poly.pdbx_seq_one_letter_code
_entity_poly.pdbx_strand_id
1 'polypeptide(L)'
;MYDQVGEFVKLRNSDTQLNIRLFPGEYGSAQYQKIISASPDAKFDKSQDIVEQYFDSRIAIHSYLGTTWLETLSHNIPTICFYDPESYRFRPDAKSLIDGLANVGILHTSGRSAAEHFNQIDGDVETWWMSEGVQLARRQFTQSFANFSSDWKSQWEQEFARLLKS
;
A
#
# COMPACT_ATOMS: atom_id res chain seq x y z
N MET A 1 -12.97 -0.92 9.33
CA MET A 1 -11.61 -0.32 9.19
C MET A 1 -10.61 -0.77 10.27
N TYR A 2 -10.68 -0.31 11.54
CA TYR A 2 -9.57 -0.55 12.50
C TYR A 2 -9.41 -1.99 13.00
N ASP A 3 -10.47 -2.79 13.00
CA ASP A 3 -10.38 -4.21 13.36
C ASP A 3 -9.47 -5.00 12.40
N GLN A 4 -9.45 -4.62 11.11
CA GLN A 4 -8.57 -5.26 10.12
C GLN A 4 -7.08 -5.01 10.42
N VAL A 5 -6.74 -3.86 11.00
CA VAL A 5 -5.35 -3.55 11.40
C VAL A 5 -4.91 -4.48 12.52
N GLY A 6 -5.77 -4.68 13.53
CA GLY A 6 -5.51 -5.62 14.62
C GLY A 6 -5.40 -7.06 14.13
N GLU A 7 -6.26 -7.48 13.19
CA GLU A 7 -6.15 -8.80 12.56
C GLU A 7 -4.82 -9.00 11.83
N PHE A 8 -4.39 -8.03 11.01
CA PHE A 8 -3.11 -8.11 10.31
C PHE A 8 -1.96 -8.30 11.30
N VAL A 9 -1.87 -7.42 12.31
CA VAL A 9 -0.80 -7.45 13.31
C VAL A 9 -0.79 -8.78 14.07
N LYS A 10 -1.96 -9.34 14.39
CA LYS A 10 -2.09 -10.61 15.11
C LYS A 10 -1.68 -11.82 14.27
N LEU A 11 -2.00 -11.83 12.97
CA LEU A 11 -1.84 -12.99 12.09
C LEU A 11 -0.49 -13.03 11.37
N ARG A 12 0.20 -11.88 11.33
CA ARG A 12 1.56 -11.79 10.81
C ARG A 12 2.49 -12.69 11.63
N ASN A 13 3.11 -13.65 10.97
CA ASN A 13 4.08 -14.59 11.54
C ASN A 13 5.46 -14.31 10.95
N SER A 14 6.23 -13.45 11.62
CA SER A 14 7.58 -13.10 11.19
C SER A 14 8.41 -12.53 12.33
N ASP A 15 9.65 -12.98 12.40
CA ASP A 15 10.66 -12.51 13.36
C ASP A 15 11.22 -11.13 13.00
N THR A 16 10.93 -10.63 11.80
CA THR A 16 11.31 -9.26 11.42
C THR A 16 10.51 -8.27 12.26
N GLN A 17 11.13 -7.19 12.71
CA GLN A 17 10.42 -6.15 13.46
C GLN A 17 9.40 -5.44 12.57
N LEU A 18 8.14 -5.37 13.01
CA LEU A 18 7.14 -4.46 12.43
C LEU A 18 7.24 -3.10 13.13
N ASN A 19 7.55 -2.05 12.37
CA ASN A 19 7.52 -0.66 12.84
C ASN A 19 6.21 -0.01 12.37
N ILE A 20 5.45 0.54 13.31
CA ILE A 20 4.10 1.06 13.05
C ILE A 20 4.11 2.58 13.15
N ARG A 21 3.67 3.24 12.08
CA ARG A 21 3.44 4.69 12.07
C ARG A 21 1.94 4.98 12.06
N LEU A 22 1.45 5.60 13.11
CA LEU A 22 0.03 5.96 13.24
C LEU A 22 -0.31 7.25 12.51
N PHE A 23 -1.55 7.34 12.03
CA PHE A 23 -2.09 8.60 11.55
C PHE A 23 -2.13 9.65 12.69
N PRO A 24 -1.80 10.93 12.44
CA PRO A 24 -1.86 11.96 13.47
C PRO A 24 -3.27 12.17 14.05
N GLY A 25 -3.36 12.50 15.34
CA GLY A 25 -4.62 12.88 15.98
C GLY A 25 -5.51 11.70 16.40
N GLU A 26 -6.82 11.96 16.51
CA GLU A 26 -7.79 11.02 17.12
C GLU A 26 -7.92 9.69 16.36
N TYR A 27 -7.74 9.69 15.03
CA TYR A 27 -7.73 8.48 14.22
C TYR A 27 -6.60 7.51 14.61
N GLY A 28 -5.43 8.05 14.98
CA GLY A 28 -4.30 7.26 15.48
C GLY A 28 -4.60 6.59 16.82
N SER A 29 -5.32 7.26 17.72
CA SER A 29 -5.68 6.72 19.03
C SER A 29 -6.55 5.47 18.94
N ALA A 30 -7.53 5.45 18.02
CA ALA A 30 -8.38 4.27 17.81
C ALA A 30 -7.59 3.09 17.22
N GLN A 31 -6.69 3.35 16.27
CA GLN A 31 -5.78 2.34 15.70
C GLN A 31 -4.85 1.77 16.77
N TYR A 32 -4.25 2.63 17.58
CA TYR A 32 -3.35 2.25 18.67
C TYR A 32 -3.98 1.21 19.60
N GLN A 33 -5.21 1.45 20.05
CA GLN A 33 -5.91 0.52 20.96
C GLN A 33 -6.11 -0.86 20.34
N LYS A 34 -6.44 -0.92 19.04
CA LYS A 34 -6.63 -2.20 18.34
C LYS A 34 -5.31 -2.96 18.16
N ILE A 35 -4.24 -2.24 17.87
CA ILE A 35 -2.90 -2.81 17.67
C ILE A 35 -2.34 -3.36 18.98
N ILE A 36 -2.34 -2.57 20.07
CA ILE A 36 -1.85 -3.02 21.38
C ILE A 36 -2.68 -4.19 21.92
N SER A 37 -3.99 -4.20 21.70
CA SER A 37 -4.83 -5.34 22.08
C SER A 37 -4.47 -6.63 21.32
N ALA A 38 -3.96 -6.50 20.09
CA ALA A 38 -3.54 -7.62 19.24
C ALA A 38 -2.09 -8.06 19.50
N SER A 39 -1.20 -7.10 19.76
CA SER A 39 0.22 -7.28 20.02
C SER A 39 0.68 -6.24 21.04
N PRO A 40 0.75 -6.59 22.34
CA PRO A 40 1.15 -5.66 23.39
C PRO A 40 2.56 -5.09 23.22
N ASP A 41 3.44 -5.82 22.55
CA ASP A 41 4.84 -5.43 22.29
C ASP A 41 5.03 -4.70 20.95
N ALA A 42 3.94 -4.27 20.30
CA ALA A 42 3.99 -3.55 19.04
C ALA A 42 4.83 -2.27 19.16
N LYS A 43 5.73 -2.04 18.19
CA LYS A 43 6.59 -0.87 18.15
C LYS A 43 6.00 0.23 17.29
N PHE A 44 5.89 1.42 17.88
CA PHE A 44 5.45 2.63 17.19
C PHE A 44 6.65 3.52 16.91
N ASP A 45 6.84 3.91 15.65
CA ASP A 45 7.99 4.71 15.23
C ASP A 45 7.57 5.89 14.36
N LYS A 46 8.00 7.07 14.79
CA LYS A 46 7.84 8.34 14.08
C LYS A 46 9.13 9.18 14.14
N SER A 47 10.27 8.52 14.35
CA SER A 47 11.58 9.15 14.58
C SER A 47 12.17 9.76 13.31
N GLN A 48 11.84 9.22 12.14
CA GLN A 48 12.30 9.67 10.84
C GLN A 48 11.19 10.33 10.01
N ASP A 49 11.59 11.00 8.93
CA ASP A 49 10.65 11.42 7.90
C ASP A 49 9.95 10.19 7.28
N ILE A 50 8.70 10.37 6.88
CA ILE A 50 7.89 9.24 6.38
C ILE A 50 8.44 8.69 5.06
N VAL A 51 9.02 9.55 4.21
CA VAL A 51 9.59 9.14 2.92
C VAL A 51 10.85 8.33 3.16
N GLU A 52 11.72 8.77 4.06
CA GLU A 52 12.93 8.03 4.47
C GLU A 52 12.57 6.64 4.99
N GLN A 53 11.56 6.53 5.87
CA GLN A 53 11.10 5.24 6.38
C GLN A 53 10.60 4.30 5.28
N TYR A 54 9.96 4.82 4.23
CA TYR A 54 9.54 3.99 3.11
C TYR A 54 10.72 3.37 2.37
N PHE A 55 11.78 4.16 2.12
CA PHE A 55 12.96 3.68 1.41
C PHE A 55 13.83 2.73 2.25
N ASP A 56 13.85 2.91 3.56
CA ASP A 56 14.57 2.02 4.49
C ASP A 56 13.80 0.73 4.81
N SER A 57 12.50 0.66 4.48
CA SER A 57 11.66 -0.49 4.76
C SER A 57 11.83 -1.58 3.70
N ARG A 58 11.97 -2.84 4.14
CA ARG A 58 11.91 -4.02 3.26
C ARG A 58 10.58 -4.11 2.49
N ILE A 59 9.48 -3.69 3.13
CA ILE A 59 8.14 -3.64 2.56
C ILE A 59 7.28 -2.64 3.35
N ALA A 60 6.47 -1.87 2.65
CA ALA A 60 5.47 -0.98 3.24
C ALA A 60 4.09 -1.65 3.25
N ILE A 61 3.43 -1.64 4.41
CA ILE A 61 2.08 -2.19 4.58
C ILE A 61 1.12 -1.06 4.95
N HIS A 62 0.11 -0.84 4.12
CA HIS A 62 -0.90 0.20 4.32
C HIS A 62 -2.26 -0.43 4.63
N SER A 63 -2.99 0.15 5.57
CA SER A 63 -4.24 -0.43 6.07
C SER A 63 -5.51 0.27 5.59
N TYR A 64 -5.37 1.17 4.61
CA TYR A 64 -6.46 1.87 3.96
C TYR A 64 -5.99 2.53 2.65
N LEU A 65 -6.93 2.87 1.76
CA LEU A 65 -6.64 3.53 0.48
C LEU A 65 -6.44 5.04 0.65
N GLY A 66 -5.33 5.42 1.29
CA GLY A 66 -4.84 6.81 1.36
C GLY A 66 -3.98 7.19 0.15
N THR A 67 -3.13 8.22 0.29
CA THR A 67 -2.14 8.58 -0.73
C THR A 67 -0.83 7.80 -0.57
N THR A 68 -0.51 7.38 0.65
CA THR A 68 0.79 6.78 1.00
C THR A 68 1.09 5.49 0.25
N TRP A 69 0.08 4.62 0.05
CA TRP A 69 0.28 3.39 -0.73
C TRP A 69 0.50 3.69 -2.22
N LEU A 70 -0.07 4.78 -2.75
CA LEU A 70 0.19 5.22 -4.13
C LEU A 70 1.62 5.73 -4.26
N GLU A 71 2.11 6.47 -3.26
CA GLU A 71 3.49 6.96 -3.23
C GLU A 71 4.48 5.79 -3.22
N THR A 72 4.33 4.82 -2.31
CA THR A 72 5.24 3.65 -2.24
C THR A 72 5.18 2.82 -3.52
N LEU A 73 3.98 2.59 -4.06
CA LEU A 73 3.78 1.87 -5.31
C LEU A 73 4.45 2.57 -6.50
N SER A 74 4.36 3.90 -6.57
CA SER A 74 4.94 4.70 -7.66
C SER A 74 6.46 4.76 -7.59
N HIS A 75 7.03 4.78 -6.39
CA HIS A 75 8.47 4.71 -6.15
C HIS A 75 9.06 3.30 -6.28
N ASN A 76 8.28 2.31 -6.72
CA ASN A 76 8.70 0.92 -6.87
C ASN A 76 9.18 0.28 -5.54
N ILE A 77 8.60 0.70 -4.41
CA ILE A 77 8.87 0.13 -3.09
C ILE A 77 7.91 -1.05 -2.87
N PRO A 78 8.37 -2.22 -2.41
CA PRO A 78 7.50 -3.35 -2.09
C PRO A 78 6.33 -2.91 -1.21
N THR A 79 5.11 -3.13 -1.71
CA THR A 79 3.89 -2.54 -1.12
C THR A 79 2.78 -3.58 -1.01
N ILE A 80 2.23 -3.74 0.19
CA ILE A 80 0.93 -4.37 0.42
C ILE A 80 -0.03 -3.29 0.92
N CYS A 81 -1.24 -3.26 0.38
CA CYS A 81 -2.32 -2.44 0.89
C CYS A 81 -3.55 -3.32 1.13
N PHE A 82 -4.23 -3.13 2.26
CA PHE A 82 -5.55 -3.71 2.47
C PHE A 82 -6.58 -2.66 2.84
N TYR A 83 -7.83 -2.94 2.51
CA TYR A 83 -8.94 -2.02 2.75
C TYR A 83 -10.24 -2.77 3.02
N ASP A 84 -11.18 -2.07 3.64
CA ASP A 84 -12.52 -2.58 3.93
C ASP A 84 -13.42 -2.40 2.69
N PRO A 85 -13.84 -3.47 2.00
CA PRO A 85 -14.63 -3.33 0.78
C PRO A 85 -15.94 -2.59 1.04
N GLU A 86 -16.53 -2.68 2.24
CA GLU A 86 -17.75 -1.96 2.57
C GLU A 86 -17.56 -0.44 2.67
N SER A 87 -16.31 0.00 2.90
CA SER A 87 -15.95 1.42 2.94
C SER A 87 -15.52 1.98 1.58
N TYR A 88 -15.05 1.14 0.66
CA TYR A 88 -14.48 1.57 -0.62
C TYR A 88 -15.11 0.84 -1.80
N ARG A 89 -15.63 1.61 -2.76
CA ARG A 89 -16.13 1.09 -4.04
C ARG A 89 -15.35 1.73 -5.18
N PHE A 90 -14.94 0.89 -6.14
CA PHE A 90 -14.24 1.34 -7.33
C PHE A 90 -15.20 1.60 -8.47
N ARG A 91 -14.83 2.54 -9.33
CA ARG A 91 -15.54 2.80 -10.58
C ARG A 91 -15.34 1.60 -11.53
N PRO A 92 -16.30 1.31 -12.43
CA PRO A 92 -16.19 0.18 -13.35
C PRO A 92 -14.94 0.20 -14.23
N ASP A 93 -14.49 1.39 -14.64
CA ASP A 93 -13.29 1.60 -15.46
C ASP A 93 -11.98 1.28 -14.73
N ALA A 94 -11.94 1.46 -13.41
CA ALA A 94 -10.79 1.10 -12.58
C ALA A 94 -10.74 -0.40 -12.24
N LYS A 95 -11.83 -1.15 -12.44
CA LYS A 95 -11.97 -2.52 -11.93
C LYS A 95 -10.85 -3.45 -12.40
N SER A 96 -10.52 -3.42 -13.70
CA SER A 96 -9.47 -4.29 -14.27
C SER A 96 -8.11 -4.06 -13.61
N LEU A 97 -7.77 -2.80 -13.34
CA LEU A 97 -6.50 -2.43 -12.72
C LEU A 97 -6.46 -2.81 -11.23
N ILE A 98 -7.57 -2.64 -10.52
CA ILE A 98 -7.72 -3.08 -9.13
C ILE A 98 -7.64 -4.61 -9.01
N ASP A 99 -8.35 -5.34 -9.86
CA ASP A 99 -8.31 -6.80 -9.90
C ASP A 99 -6.88 -7.28 -10.21
N GLY A 100 -6.17 -6.59 -11.11
CA GLY A 100 -4.76 -6.85 -11.42
C GLY A 100 -3.86 -6.75 -10.18
N LEU A 101 -4.02 -5.71 -9.36
CA LEU A 101 -3.27 -5.56 -8.10
C LEU A 101 -3.66 -6.63 -7.07
N ALA A 102 -4.92 -7.02 -7.01
CA ALA A 102 -5.39 -8.06 -6.10
C ALA A 102 -4.84 -9.44 -6.48
N ASN A 103 -4.83 -9.77 -7.77
CA ASN A 103 -4.33 -11.05 -8.29
C ASN A 103 -2.85 -11.29 -8.00
N VAL A 104 -2.05 -10.23 -7.91
CA VAL A 104 -0.60 -10.32 -7.62
C VAL A 104 -0.27 -10.11 -6.14
N GLY A 105 -1.29 -9.94 -5.28
CA GLY A 105 -1.14 -9.80 -3.84
C GLY A 105 -0.69 -8.42 -3.36
N ILE A 106 -0.70 -7.38 -4.20
CA ILE A 106 -0.45 -6.00 -3.77
C ILE A 106 -1.65 -5.48 -2.98
N LEU A 107 -2.87 -5.75 -3.45
CA LEU A 107 -4.10 -5.22 -2.87
C LEU A 107 -4.97 -6.32 -2.26
N HIS A 108 -5.50 -6.06 -1.07
CA HIS A 108 -6.26 -7.02 -0.27
C HIS A 108 -7.55 -6.41 0.27
N THR A 109 -8.60 -7.22 0.43
CA THR A 109 -9.89 -6.77 0.96
C THR A 109 -10.02 -6.96 2.48
N SER A 110 -8.96 -7.46 3.13
CA SER A 110 -8.91 -7.63 4.58
C SER A 110 -7.48 -7.65 5.10
N GLY A 111 -7.31 -7.29 6.37
CA GLY A 111 -6.03 -7.45 7.07
C GLY A 111 -5.59 -8.92 7.18
N ARG A 112 -6.54 -9.85 7.27
CA ARG A 112 -6.29 -11.29 7.25
C ARG A 112 -5.62 -11.75 5.95
N SER A 113 -6.23 -11.46 4.80
CA SER A 113 -5.68 -11.91 3.50
C SER A 113 -4.31 -11.26 3.23
N ALA A 114 -4.12 -10.00 3.66
CA ALA A 114 -2.83 -9.34 3.59
C ALA A 114 -1.77 -10.01 4.48
N ALA A 115 -2.13 -10.43 5.70
CA ALA A 115 -1.21 -11.16 6.58
C ALA A 115 -0.86 -12.54 6.05
N GLU A 116 -1.84 -13.26 5.50
CA GLU A 116 -1.63 -14.57 4.85
C GLU A 116 -0.67 -14.46 3.66
N HIS A 117 -0.85 -13.45 2.80
CA HIS A 117 0.08 -13.18 1.70
C HIS A 117 1.46 -12.77 2.20
N PHE A 118 1.53 -11.85 3.16
CA PHE A 118 2.80 -11.42 3.77
C PHE A 118 3.59 -12.61 4.32
N ASN A 119 2.94 -13.52 5.05
CA ASN A 119 3.59 -14.70 5.62
C ASN A 119 4.17 -15.64 4.55
N GLN A 120 3.60 -15.66 3.33
CA GLN A 120 4.12 -16.46 2.21
C GLN A 120 5.38 -15.84 1.60
N ILE A 121 5.48 -14.50 1.59
CA ILE A 121 6.59 -13.77 0.97
C ILE A 121 7.65 -13.28 1.95
N ASP A 122 7.42 -13.37 3.27
CA ASP A 122 8.25 -12.73 4.29
C ASP A 122 9.74 -13.11 4.20
N GLY A 123 10.01 -14.36 3.83
CA GLY A 123 11.37 -14.88 3.65
C GLY A 123 12.11 -14.29 2.44
N ASP A 124 11.38 -13.83 1.41
CA ASP A 124 11.96 -13.24 0.20
C ASP A 124 10.96 -12.31 -0.51
N VAL A 125 10.83 -11.10 0.05
CA VAL A 125 9.97 -10.04 -0.50
C VAL A 125 10.44 -9.61 -1.89
N GLU A 126 11.75 -9.58 -2.12
CA GLU A 126 12.34 -9.07 -3.36
C GLU A 126 11.97 -9.95 -4.55
N THR A 127 12.04 -11.28 -4.41
CA THR A 127 11.64 -12.23 -5.45
C THR A 127 10.17 -12.06 -5.84
N TRP A 128 9.26 -11.90 -4.86
CA TRP A 128 7.86 -11.59 -5.17
C TRP A 128 7.73 -10.24 -5.87
N TRP A 129 8.33 -9.20 -5.29
CA TRP A 129 8.16 -7.83 -5.77
C TRP A 129 8.66 -7.64 -7.19
N MET A 130 9.82 -8.22 -7.50
CA MET A 130 10.47 -8.10 -8.81
C MET A 130 9.95 -9.10 -9.85
N SER A 131 9.01 -9.96 -9.49
CA SER A 131 8.36 -10.84 -10.45
C SER A 131 7.67 -10.04 -11.57
N GLU A 132 7.67 -10.60 -12.79
CA GLU A 132 7.13 -9.93 -13.97
C GLU A 132 5.67 -9.51 -13.78
N GLY A 133 4.85 -10.40 -13.20
CA GLY A 133 3.43 -10.15 -12.95
C GLY A 133 3.18 -9.01 -11.98
N VAL A 134 3.89 -8.98 -10.85
CA VAL A 134 3.78 -7.90 -9.85
C VAL A 134 4.20 -6.57 -10.46
N GLN A 135 5.35 -6.54 -11.13
CA GLN A 135 5.89 -5.34 -11.76
C GLN A 135 4.98 -4.83 -12.90
N LEU A 136 4.36 -5.72 -13.68
CA LEU A 136 3.41 -5.34 -14.73
C LEU A 136 2.14 -4.73 -14.16
N ALA A 137 1.50 -5.40 -13.18
CA ALA A 137 0.29 -4.91 -12.53
C ALA A 137 0.53 -3.54 -11.85
N ARG A 138 1.68 -3.39 -11.18
CA ARG A 138 2.12 -2.11 -10.61
C ARG A 138 2.15 -1.01 -11.66
N ARG A 139 2.93 -1.21 -12.75
CA ARG A 139 3.11 -0.17 -13.78
C ARG A 139 1.79 0.22 -14.44
N GLN A 140 0.95 -0.77 -14.77
CA GLN A 140 -0.36 -0.51 -15.37
C GLN A 140 -1.24 0.35 -14.46
N PHE A 141 -1.26 0.05 -13.16
CA PHE A 141 -2.03 0.84 -12.20
C PHE A 141 -1.44 2.25 -12.00
N THR A 142 -0.12 2.36 -11.76
CA THR A 142 0.52 3.66 -11.47
C THR A 142 0.47 4.61 -12.66
N GLN A 143 0.55 4.10 -13.90
CA GLN A 143 0.40 4.93 -15.10
C GLN A 143 -0.95 5.66 -15.16
N SER A 144 -2.02 5.07 -14.61
CA SER A 144 -3.36 5.66 -14.60
C SER A 144 -3.68 6.46 -13.34
N PHE A 145 -3.26 5.99 -12.17
CA PHE A 145 -3.74 6.51 -10.88
C PHE A 145 -2.65 7.06 -9.95
N ALA A 146 -1.37 6.90 -10.30
CA ALA A 146 -0.25 7.33 -9.48
C ALA A 146 0.97 7.67 -10.36
N ASN A 147 0.80 8.58 -11.30
CA ASN A 147 1.88 8.96 -12.22
C ASN A 147 2.72 10.08 -11.60
N PHE A 148 3.88 9.71 -11.05
CA PHE A 148 4.89 10.63 -10.49
C PHE A 148 6.03 10.92 -11.48
N SER A 149 5.73 10.99 -12.77
CA SER A 149 6.73 11.30 -13.81
C SER A 149 7.44 12.64 -13.54
N SER A 150 8.77 12.65 -13.65
CA SER A 150 9.57 13.88 -13.65
C SER A 150 9.22 14.80 -14.82
N ASP A 151 8.66 14.25 -15.89
CA ASP A 151 8.31 14.94 -17.13
C ASP A 151 6.84 15.37 -17.16
N TRP A 152 6.15 15.39 -16.00
CA TRP A 152 4.72 15.71 -15.90
C TRP A 152 4.38 17.00 -16.65
N LYS A 153 5.23 18.03 -16.59
CA LYS A 153 4.99 19.31 -17.25
C LYS A 153 4.84 19.14 -18.76
N SER A 154 5.79 18.45 -19.39
CA SER A 154 5.76 18.19 -20.83
C SER A 154 4.60 17.28 -21.22
N GLN A 155 4.25 16.29 -20.38
CA GLN A 155 3.09 15.42 -20.61
C GLN A 155 1.77 16.22 -20.63
N TRP A 156 1.60 17.13 -19.67
CA TRP A 156 0.42 17.99 -19.60
C TRP A 156 0.38 19.03 -20.72
N GLU A 157 1.51 19.62 -21.08
CA GLU A 157 1.59 20.54 -22.24
C GLU A 157 1.12 19.84 -23.53
N GLN A 158 1.56 18.60 -23.76
CA GLN A 158 1.12 17.81 -24.91
C GLN A 158 -0.37 17.50 -24.87
N GLU A 159 -0.90 17.09 -23.71
CA GLU A 159 -2.31 16.75 -23.58
C GLU A 159 -3.22 17.97 -23.77
N PHE A 160 -2.88 19.12 -23.17
CA PHE A 160 -3.62 20.35 -23.40
C PHE A 160 -3.54 20.81 -24.86
N ALA A 161 -2.37 20.72 -25.49
CA ALA A 161 -2.24 21.04 -26.91
C ALA A 161 -3.08 20.10 -27.81
N ARG A 162 -3.27 18.84 -27.40
CA ARG A 162 -4.14 17.88 -28.10
C ARG A 162 -5.62 18.27 -27.97
N LEU A 163 -6.06 18.60 -26.76
CA LEU A 163 -7.46 18.97 -26.46
C LEU A 163 -7.88 20.32 -27.04
N LEU A 164 -6.95 21.28 -27.13
CA LEU A 164 -7.23 22.61 -27.71
C LEU A 164 -7.26 22.60 -29.25
N LYS A 165 -6.77 21.54 -29.89
CA LYS A 165 -6.80 21.36 -31.35
C LYS A 165 -7.99 20.51 -31.84
N SER A 166 -8.72 19.87 -30.93
CA SER A 166 -9.94 19.07 -31.21
C SER A 166 -11.19 19.92 -31.04
#